data_AF-A0A6H1C9L1-F1
#
_entry.id   AF-A0A6H1C9L1-F1
#
_cell.length_a   1.000
_cell.length_b   1.000
_cell.length_c   1.000
_cell.angle_alpha   90.00
_cell.angle_beta   90.00
_cell.angle_gamma   90.00
#
_symmetry.space_group_name_H-M   'P 1'
#
loop_
_entity.id
_entity.type
_entity.pdbx_description
1 polymer ?
#
loop_
_entity_poly.entity_id
_entity_poly.type
_entity_poly.pdbx_seq_one_letter_code
_entity_poly.pdbx_strand_id
1 'polypeptide(L)' 'MTARLTRNRTGDFIRRNNKHGYRTGQWAQIIMTVPSGNRDCWLVIYQDGETDVIPIDHHTGRYEFSSEPVDWRR' A
#
# COMPACT_ATOMS: atom_id res chain seq x y z
N MET A 1 10.85 -15.80 -10.46
CA MET A 1 11.59 -14.54 -10.24
C MET A 1 10.63 -13.35 -10.21
N THR A 2 9.73 -13.26 -9.22
CA THR A 2 8.62 -12.25 -9.22
C THR A 2 8.55 -11.41 -7.94
N ALA A 3 9.28 -11.79 -6.88
CA ALA A 3 9.27 -11.08 -5.61
C ALA A 3 10.02 -9.72 -5.62
N ARG A 4 10.94 -9.50 -6.57
CA ARG A 4 11.72 -8.26 -6.64
C ARG A 4 10.92 -7.06 -7.16
N LEU A 5 9.92 -7.28 -8.01
CA LEU A 5 9.12 -6.20 -8.62
C LEU A 5 8.07 -5.63 -7.66
N THR A 6 7.60 -6.41 -6.68
CA THR A 6 6.58 -5.94 -5.73
C THR A 6 7.14 -5.04 -4.63
N ARG A 7 8.45 -5.10 -4.36
CA ARG A 7 9.10 -4.32 -3.29
C ARG A 7 9.39 -2.86 -3.66
N ASN A 8 9.62 -2.56 -4.94
CA ASN A 8 9.99 -1.22 -5.37
C ASN A 8 8.77 -0.48 -5.92
N ARG A 9 7.86 -0.11 -5.02
CA ARG A 9 6.64 0.66 -5.32
C ARG A 9 6.64 2.02 -4.61
N THR A 10 7.79 2.47 -4.14
CA THR A 10 7.91 3.81 -3.56
C THR A 10 7.45 4.86 -4.58
N GLY A 11 6.55 5.74 -4.15
CA GLY A 11 5.92 6.74 -5.01
C GLY A 11 4.57 6.30 -5.59
N ASP A 12 4.33 4.99 -5.76
CA ASP A 12 3.01 4.47 -6.16
C ASP A 12 1.98 4.68 -5.05
N PHE A 13 0.72 4.70 -5.45
CA PHE A 13 -0.44 4.66 -4.57
C PHE A 13 -0.96 3.24 -4.42
N ILE A 14 -1.44 2.92 -3.22
CA ILE A 14 -2.04 1.64 -2.86
C ILE A 14 -3.41 1.87 -2.21
N ARG A 15 -4.36 1.00 -2.55
CA ARG A 15 -5.68 0.94 -1.91
C ARG A 15 -5.99 -0.48 -1.49
N ARG A 16 -6.43 -0.66 -0.25
CA ARG A 16 -6.89 -1.96 0.26
C ARG A 16 -8.31 -2.23 -0.24
N ASN A 17 -8.55 -3.39 -0.85
CA ASN A 17 -9.87 -3.83 -1.30
C ASN A 17 -10.49 -4.89 -0.36
N ASN A 18 -10.07 -4.89 0.92
CA ASN A 18 -10.49 -5.89 1.89
C ASN A 18 -11.81 -5.47 2.56
N LYS A 19 -12.86 -6.30 2.53
CA LYS A 19 -14.23 -5.93 2.96
C LYS A 19 -14.36 -5.33 4.38
N HIS A 20 -13.42 -5.61 5.30
CA HIS A 20 -13.54 -5.22 6.71
C HIS A 20 -12.20 -4.79 7.35
N GLY A 21 -11.51 -3.80 6.77
CA GLY A 21 -10.24 -3.28 7.29
C GLY A 21 -10.29 -1.80 7.68
N TYR A 22 -9.42 -1.40 8.61
CA TYR A 22 -9.13 0.01 8.85
C TYR A 22 -8.69 0.67 7.55
N ARG A 23 -9.31 1.82 7.20
CA ARG A 23 -9.02 2.62 6.00
C ARG A 23 -9.15 1.83 4.67
N THR A 24 -9.95 0.76 4.65
CA THR A 24 -10.32 0.06 3.41
C THR A 24 -10.94 1.04 2.40
N GLY A 25 -10.61 0.90 1.12
CA GLY A 25 -11.16 1.73 0.06
C GLY A 25 -10.50 3.10 -0.06
N GLN A 26 -9.65 3.50 0.89
CA GLN A 26 -8.87 4.73 0.78
C GLN A 26 -7.54 4.47 0.08
N TRP A 27 -7.15 5.42 -0.77
CA TRP A 27 -5.83 5.48 -1.38
C TRP A 27 -4.81 6.04 -0.38
N ALA A 28 -3.62 5.47 -0.39
CA ALA A 28 -2.46 5.93 0.36
C ALA A 28 -1.22 5.88 -0.54
N GLN A 29 -0.24 6.76 -0.32
CA GLN A 29 1.01 6.74 -1.06
C GLN A 29 2.05 5.87 -0.36
N ILE A 30 2.73 4.99 -1.08
CA ILE A 30 3.85 4.20 -0.57
C ILE A 30 5.09 5.09 -0.48
N ILE A 31 5.57 5.30 0.75
CA ILE A 31 6.73 6.15 1.02
C ILE A 31 8.02 5.33 1.02
N MET A 32 7.99 4.14 1.60
CA MET A 32 9.15 3.24 1.63
C MET A 32 8.75 1.82 2.02
N THR A 33 9.67 0.89 1.83
CA THR A 33 9.56 -0.47 2.38
C THR A 33 10.29 -0.53 3.72
N VAL A 34 9.61 -1.02 4.75
CA VAL A 34 10.13 -1.19 6.11
C VAL A 34 10.03 -2.66 6.54
N PRO A 35 11.03 -3.20 7.25
CA PRO A 35 10.89 -4.50 7.88
C PRO A 35 9.94 -4.40 9.08
N SER A 36 9.00 -5.33 9.21
CA SER A 36 8.09 -5.42 10.36
C SER A 36 7.89 -6.89 10.75
N GLY A 37 8.51 -7.28 11.87
CA GLY A 37 8.60 -8.68 12.29
C GLY A 37 9.35 -9.52 11.24
N ASN A 38 8.75 -10.63 10.82
CA ASN A 38 9.34 -11.57 9.86
C ASN A 38 8.97 -11.28 8.39
N ARG A 39 8.45 -10.08 8.08
CA ARG A 39 7.99 -9.73 6.73
C ARG A 39 8.31 -8.27 6.39
N ASP A 40 8.45 -8.02 5.09
CA ASP A 40 8.52 -6.66 4.57
C ASP A 40 7.11 -6.05 4.49
N CYS A 41 7.03 -4.77 4.81
CA CYS A 41 5.81 -3.98 4.75
C CYS A 41 6.06 -2.68 3.98
N TRP A 42 5.02 -2.11 3.38
CA TRP A 42 5.04 -0.74 2.90
C TRP A 42 4.65 0.21 4.04
N LEU A 43 5.45 1.24 4.28
CA LEU A 43 5.02 2.41 5.02
C LEU A 43 4.25 3.32 4.05
N VAL A 44 3.00 3.62 4.39
CA VAL A 44 2.14 4.46 3.56
C VAL A 44 1.70 5.71 4.31
N ILE A 45 1.37 6.77 3.56
CA ILE A 45 0.74 7.97 4.09
C ILE A 45 -0.61 8.22 3.42
N TYR A 46 -1.62 8.56 4.23
CA TYR A 46 -2.96 8.93 3.82
C TYR A 46 -3.09 10.44 3.63
N GLN A 47 -4.23 10.88 3.11
CA GLN A 47 -4.48 12.30 2.82
C GLN A 47 -4.42 13.22 4.03
N ASP A 48 -4.87 12.73 5.17
CA ASP A 48 -4.85 13.47 6.44
C ASP A 48 -3.47 13.48 7.09
N GLY A 49 -2.45 12.91 6.45
CA GLY A 49 -1.10 12.80 6.96
C GLY A 49 -0.90 11.62 7.93
N GLU A 50 -1.95 10.82 8.19
CA GLU A 50 -1.81 9.61 8.97
C GLU A 50 -0.97 8.57 8.22
N THR A 51 -0.10 7.86 8.93
CA THR A 51 0.73 6.81 8.36
C THR A 51 0.31 5.43 8.85
N ASP A 52 0.36 4.43 7.97
CA ASP A 52 0.11 3.03 8.33
C ASP A 52 1.18 2.11 7.71
N VAL A 53 1.31 0.90 8.27
CA VAL A 53 2.23 -0.14 7.80
C VAL A 53 1.43 -1.29 7.20
N ILE A 54 1.58 -1.49 5.89
CA ILE A 54 0.82 -2.51 5.14
C ILE A 54 1.74 -3.69 4.80
N PRO A 55 1.41 -4.93 5.19
CA PRO A 55 2.18 -6.10 4.79
C PRO A 55 2.26 -6.24 3.26
N ILE A 56 3.47 -6.47 2.76
CA ILE A 56 3.66 -6.90 1.37
C ILE A 56 3.12 -8.33 1.27
N ASP A 57 1.89 -8.44 0.81
CA ASP A 57 1.21 -9.72 0.62
C ASP A 57 1.28 -10.14 -0.86
N HIS A 58 1.54 -11.43 -1.09
CA HIS A 58 1.58 -12.01 -2.43
C HIS A 58 0.20 -12.47 -2.92
N HIS A 59 -0.82 -12.43 -2.05
CA HIS A 59 -2.20 -12.73 -2.44
C HIS A 59 -2.74 -11.66 -3.40
N THR A 60 -2.99 -12.08 -4.65
CA THR A 60 -3.58 -11.24 -5.69
C THR A 60 -5.01 -10.82 -5.28
N GLY A 61 -5.34 -9.54 -5.51
CA GLY A 61 -6.70 -9.00 -5.30
C GLY A 61 -6.97 -8.34 -3.94
N ARG A 62 -6.01 -8.32 -3.00
CA ARG A 62 -6.17 -7.57 -1.73
C ARG A 62 -5.84 -6.08 -1.86
N TYR A 63 -5.01 -5.74 -2.83
CA TYR A 63 -4.52 -4.39 -3.07
C TYR A 63 -4.73 -3.99 -4.51
N GLU A 64 -5.12 -2.74 -4.69
CA GLU A 64 -5.06 -2.04 -5.96
C GLU A 64 -3.91 -1.04 -5.91
N PHE A 65 -3.26 -0.83 -7.05
CA PHE A 65 -2.13 0.07 -7.18
C PHE A 65 -2.36 1.07 -8.31
N SER A 66 -1.85 2.28 -8.15
CA SER A 66 -1.81 3.29 -9.20
C SER A 66 -0.46 4.00 -9.18
N SER A 67 0.15 4.18 -10.34
CA SER A 67 1.39 4.96 -10.48
C SER A 67 1.14 6.45 -10.75
N GLU A 68 -0.11 6.81 -11.03
CA GLU A 68 -0.54 8.19 -11.19
C GLU A 68 -1.13 8.73 -9.87
N PRO A 69 -1.00 10.05 -9.61
CA PRO A 69 -1.71 10.69 -8.51
C PRO A 69 -3.20 10.38 -8.58
N VAL A 70 -3.67 9.60 -7.63
CA VAL A 70 -5.09 9.27 -7.49
C VAL A 70 -5.80 10.44 -6.84
N ASP A 71 -6.94 10.83 -7.39
CA ASP A 71 -7.78 11.84 -6.80
C ASP A 71 -8.32 11.29 -5.48
N TRP A 72 -7.79 11.78 -4.36
CA TRP A 72 -8.12 11.29 -3.01
C TRP A 72 -9.60 11.50 -2.62
N ARG A 73 -10.38 12.16 -3.49
CA ARG A 73 -11.78 12.55 -3.30
C ARG A 73 -12.82 11.55 -3.81
N ARG A 74 -12.45 10.42 -4.41
CA ARG A 74 -13.41 9.44 -4.97
C ARG A 74 -13.55 8.15 -4.17
#